data_AF-A0AB34KAQ5-F1
#
_entry.id   AF-A0AB34KAQ5-F1
#
_cell.length_a   1.000
_cell.length_b   1.000
_cell.length_c   1.000
_cell.angle_alpha   90.00
_cell.angle_beta   90.00
_cell.angle_gamma   90.00
#
_symmetry.space_group_name_H-M   'P 1'
#
loop_
_entity.id
_entity.type
_entity.pdbx_description
1 polymer ?
#
loop_
_entity_poly.entity_id
_entity_poly.type
_entity_poly.pdbx_seq_one_letter_code
_entity_poly.pdbx_strand_id
1 'polypeptide(L)'
;MEKECVVSAERLAAAAEQEQARRAAAGITDDIQDIMPFQAPPLTSESLLNKRLEVLWGAYVLPDGSRTQMWCPCTVLRVADGTGDKGSHGKAESSRARKLLPAGAVLVQWDPDRDRGEEEATVMWLVLSPSKWTTKWEGHLAWRWHPDELVNLGHA
;
A
#
# COMPACT_ATOMS: atom_id res chain seq x y z
N MET A 1 37.34 -33.63 -20.13
CA MET A 1 37.74 -32.95 -18.88
C MET A 1 36.55 -32.08 -18.48
N GLU A 2 35.63 -32.65 -17.69
CA GLU A 2 34.46 -31.90 -17.21
C GLU A 2 34.93 -30.94 -16.12
N LYS A 3 34.67 -29.64 -16.30
CA LYS A 3 34.89 -28.64 -15.25
C LYS A 3 33.70 -28.72 -14.28
N GLU A 4 33.87 -29.43 -13.19
CA GLU A 4 33.00 -29.30 -12.03
C GLU A 4 33.24 -27.92 -11.39
N CYS A 5 32.38 -26.96 -11.75
CA CYS A 5 32.30 -25.68 -11.05
C CYS A 5 31.44 -25.89 -9.79
N VAL A 6 32.00 -26.49 -8.75
CA VAL A 6 31.34 -26.61 -7.46
C VAL A 6 31.57 -25.29 -6.71
N VAL A 7 30.69 -24.32 -6.94
CA VAL A 7 30.60 -23.16 -6.02
C VAL A 7 30.05 -23.71 -4.71
N SER A 8 30.82 -23.63 -3.62
CA SER A 8 30.39 -24.14 -2.33
C SER A 8 29.15 -23.39 -1.84
N ALA A 9 28.29 -24.07 -1.06
CA ALA A 9 27.07 -23.48 -0.51
C ALA A 9 27.33 -22.18 0.27
N GLU A 10 28.45 -22.12 1.00
CA GLU A 10 28.89 -20.91 1.73
C GLU A 10 29.20 -19.74 0.80
N ARG A 11 29.84 -19.99 -0.36
CA ARG A 11 30.13 -18.95 -1.34
C ARG A 11 28.87 -18.46 -2.05
N LEU A 12 27.90 -19.35 -2.25
CA LEU A 12 26.58 -18.98 -2.78
C LEU A 12 25.80 -18.13 -1.77
N ALA A 13 25.83 -18.49 -0.48
CA ALA A 13 25.18 -17.72 0.58
C ALA A 13 25.77 -16.31 0.71
N ALA A 14 27.10 -16.19 0.77
CA ALA A 14 27.76 -14.89 0.87
C ALA A 14 27.49 -13.99 -0.37
N ALA A 15 27.45 -14.58 -1.57
CA ALA A 15 27.09 -13.85 -2.79
C ALA A 15 25.61 -13.41 -2.80
N ALA A 16 24.72 -14.25 -2.26
CA ALA A 16 23.30 -13.92 -2.14
C ALA A 16 23.07 -12.76 -1.15
N GLU A 17 23.74 -12.77 0.02
CA GLU A 17 23.68 -11.69 1.00
C GLU A 17 24.19 -10.36 0.43
N GLN A 18 25.31 -10.38 -0.31
CA GLN A 18 25.84 -9.17 -0.96
C GLN A 18 24.87 -8.62 -2.01
N GLU A 19 24.24 -9.48 -2.81
CA GLU A 19 23.27 -9.04 -3.81
C GLU A 19 21.97 -8.53 -3.15
N GLN A 20 21.52 -9.14 -2.04
CA GLN A 20 20.40 -8.61 -1.25
C GLN A 20 20.71 -7.21 -0.70
N ALA A 21 21.88 -7.01 -0.09
CA ALA A 21 22.30 -5.70 0.41
C ALA A 21 22.39 -4.66 -0.71
N ARG A 22 22.93 -5.02 -1.88
CA ARG A 22 22.99 -4.13 -3.05
C ARG A 22 21.59 -3.75 -3.54
N ARG A 23 20.66 -4.70 -3.57
CA ARG A 23 19.28 -4.45 -4.01
C ARG A 23 18.52 -3.59 -3.00
N ALA A 24 18.66 -3.85 -1.71
CA ALA A 24 18.07 -3.01 -0.65
C ALA A 24 18.60 -1.58 -0.71
N ALA A 25 19.93 -1.41 -0.83
CA ALA A 25 20.54 -0.08 -0.98
C ALA A 25 20.10 0.65 -2.26
N ALA A 26 19.75 -0.09 -3.31
CA ALA A 26 19.23 0.45 -4.56
C ALA A 26 17.69 0.62 -4.56
N GLY A 27 17.00 0.28 -3.45
CA GLY A 27 15.53 0.31 -3.37
C GLY A 27 14.84 -0.70 -4.30
N ILE A 28 15.57 -1.72 -4.75
CA ILE A 28 15.07 -2.77 -5.65
C ILE A 28 14.29 -3.84 -4.88
N THR A 29 14.62 -4.06 -3.60
CA THR A 29 13.83 -4.94 -2.73
C THR A 29 12.76 -4.15 -2.00
N ASP A 30 11.56 -4.71 -2.00
CA ASP A 30 10.42 -4.24 -1.24
C ASP A 30 10.17 -5.24 -0.12
N ASP A 31 10.96 -5.16 0.95
CA ASP A 31 10.93 -6.14 2.05
C ASP A 31 9.53 -6.24 2.69
N ILE A 32 8.75 -5.16 2.58
CA ILE A 32 7.34 -5.12 3.00
C ILE A 32 6.51 -6.09 2.17
N GLN A 33 6.74 -6.17 0.85
CA GLN A 33 6.02 -7.09 -0.04
C GLN A 33 6.29 -8.57 0.31
N ASP A 34 7.49 -8.90 0.79
CA ASP A 34 7.86 -10.28 1.13
C ASP A 34 7.13 -10.81 2.37
N ILE A 35 6.74 -9.92 3.29
CA ILE A 35 6.00 -10.27 4.52
C ILE A 35 4.49 -10.10 4.38
N MET A 36 4.00 -9.69 3.20
CA MET A 36 2.57 -9.49 2.99
C MET A 36 1.80 -10.82 2.95
N PRO A 37 0.59 -10.87 3.53
CA PRO A 37 -0.34 -11.95 3.27
C PRO A 37 -0.59 -12.14 1.78
N PHE A 38 -0.61 -13.40 1.33
CA PHE A 38 -0.84 -13.71 -0.09
C PHE A 38 -2.22 -13.24 -0.59
N GLN A 39 -3.24 -13.31 0.26
CA GLN A 39 -4.60 -12.88 -0.07
C GLN A 39 -4.88 -11.50 0.50
N ALA A 40 -5.59 -10.68 -0.29
CA ALA A 40 -6.12 -9.41 0.18
C ALA A 40 -7.10 -9.64 1.33
N PRO A 41 -7.15 -8.75 2.34
CA PRO A 41 -8.23 -8.79 3.32
C PRO A 41 -9.58 -8.56 2.62
N PRO A 42 -10.68 -9.11 3.17
CA PRO A 42 -12.02 -8.76 2.70
C PRO A 42 -12.25 -7.25 2.77
N LEU A 43 -12.88 -6.68 1.74
CA LEU A 43 -13.16 -5.24 1.69
C LEU A 43 -14.42 -4.89 2.50
N THR A 44 -14.35 -5.12 3.81
CA THR A 44 -15.45 -4.99 4.78
C THR A 44 -15.03 -4.10 5.96
N SER A 45 -16.00 -3.54 6.67
CA SER A 45 -15.74 -2.71 7.86
C SER A 45 -14.98 -3.50 8.93
N GLU A 46 -15.34 -4.76 9.16
CA GLU A 46 -14.69 -5.64 10.14
C GLU A 46 -13.20 -5.84 9.85
N SER A 47 -12.82 -5.86 8.58
CA SER A 47 -11.45 -6.15 8.15
C SER A 47 -10.59 -4.88 8.01
N LEU A 48 -11.19 -3.75 7.65
CA LEU A 48 -10.44 -2.56 7.23
C LEU A 48 -10.63 -1.33 8.11
N LEU A 49 -11.71 -1.22 8.89
CA LEU A 49 -11.99 0.01 9.63
C LEU A 49 -10.88 0.30 10.64
N ASN A 50 -10.40 1.56 10.66
CA ASN A 50 -9.30 2.06 11.49
C ASN A 50 -7.94 1.39 11.23
N LYS A 51 -7.79 0.65 10.13
CA LYS A 51 -6.52 0.04 9.75
C LYS A 51 -5.65 0.99 8.93
N ARG A 52 -4.33 0.84 9.06
CA ARG A 52 -3.36 1.58 8.24
C ARG A 52 -3.02 0.81 6.96
N LEU A 53 -3.17 1.48 5.84
CA LEU A 53 -2.81 1.00 4.51
C LEU A 53 -1.70 1.86 3.93
N GLU A 54 -1.03 1.31 2.91
CA GLU A 54 -0.30 2.12 1.94
C GLU A 54 -0.97 1.96 0.59
N VAL A 55 -1.14 3.09 -0.11
CA VAL A 55 -1.71 3.12 -1.47
C VAL A 55 -0.69 3.72 -2.41
N LEU A 56 -0.41 3.02 -3.51
CA LEU A 56 0.55 3.47 -4.52
C LEU A 56 -0.04 4.58 -5.39
N TRP A 57 0.54 5.77 -5.26
CA TRP A 57 0.24 6.91 -6.09
C TRP A 57 1.20 6.98 -7.28
N GLY A 58 0.79 6.42 -8.42
CA GLY A 58 1.66 6.27 -9.61
C GLY A 58 2.07 7.55 -10.36
N ALA A 59 1.72 8.74 -9.88
CA ALA A 59 2.04 10.02 -10.54
C ALA A 59 2.26 11.14 -9.52
N TYR A 60 2.97 10.84 -8.43
CA TYR A 60 3.33 11.83 -7.43
C TYR A 60 4.34 12.82 -8.01
N VAL A 61 4.03 14.12 -7.91
CA VAL A 61 4.86 15.19 -8.48
C VAL A 61 5.86 15.66 -7.45
N LEU A 62 7.16 15.47 -7.72
CA LEU A 62 8.26 15.94 -6.89
C LEU A 62 8.43 17.47 -7.00
N PRO A 63 9.14 18.13 -6.05
CA PRO A 63 9.34 19.59 -6.08
C PRO A 63 10.03 20.10 -7.36
N ASP A 64 10.82 19.27 -8.02
CA ASP A 64 11.49 19.56 -9.29
C ASP A 64 10.55 19.42 -10.51
N GLY A 65 9.29 19.08 -10.30
CA GLY A 65 8.28 18.87 -11.34
C GLY A 65 8.30 17.49 -11.99
N SER A 66 9.26 16.62 -11.64
CA SER A 66 9.30 15.24 -12.10
C SER A 66 8.18 14.41 -11.45
N ARG A 67 7.85 13.28 -12.06
CA ARG A 67 6.83 12.35 -11.54
C ARG A 67 7.49 11.05 -11.10
N THR A 68 7.08 10.58 -9.94
CA THR A 68 7.47 9.27 -9.42
C THR A 68 6.25 8.52 -8.90
N GLN A 69 6.44 7.26 -8.58
CA GLN A 69 5.49 6.48 -7.83
C GLN A 69 5.85 6.56 -6.35
N MET A 70 4.84 6.66 -5.49
CA MET A 70 5.03 6.75 -4.05
C MET A 70 3.96 5.92 -3.34
N TRP A 71 4.38 5.09 -2.39
CA TRP A 71 3.47 4.46 -1.44
C TRP A 71 3.07 5.51 -0.41
N CYS A 72 1.79 5.86 -0.39
CA CYS A 72 1.25 6.90 0.48
C CYS A 72 0.52 6.25 1.66
N PRO A 73 0.99 6.41 2.91
CA PRO A 73 0.35 5.84 4.08
C PRO A 73 -0.98 6.55 4.37
N CYS A 74 -2.01 5.78 4.68
CA CYS A 74 -3.32 6.32 5.02
C CYS A 74 -4.06 5.43 6.02
N THR A 75 -5.05 6.02 6.70
CA THR A 75 -5.93 5.32 7.64
C THR A 75 -7.32 5.19 7.04
N VAL A 76 -7.91 4.00 7.10
CA VAL A 76 -9.29 3.78 6.67
C VAL A 76 -10.27 4.31 7.71
N LEU A 77 -11.03 5.33 7.35
CA LEU A 77 -12.06 5.95 8.20
C LEU A 77 -13.43 5.30 8.01
N ARG A 78 -13.73 4.80 6.82
CA ARG A 78 -15.03 4.19 6.51
C ARG A 78 -14.90 3.20 5.35
N VAL A 79 -15.72 2.17 5.34
CA VAL A 79 -15.94 1.29 4.19
C VAL A 79 -17.34 1.55 3.66
N ALA A 80 -17.50 1.64 2.34
CA ALA A 80 -18.80 1.83 1.73
C ALA A 80 -19.69 0.62 2.03
N ASP A 81 -20.82 0.88 2.66
CA ASP A 81 -21.83 -0.11 3.08
C ASP A 81 -23.14 0.04 2.29
N GLY A 82 -23.17 0.96 1.30
CA GLY A 82 -24.37 1.27 0.52
C GLY A 82 -25.37 2.17 1.24
N THR A 83 -25.11 2.56 2.48
CA THR A 83 -25.91 3.55 3.22
C THR A 83 -25.43 4.94 2.85
N GLY A 84 -26.37 5.77 2.37
CA GLY A 84 -26.12 7.15 1.97
C GLY A 84 -26.45 8.13 3.08
N ASP A 85 -25.79 8.00 4.23
CA ASP A 85 -25.95 9.00 5.27
C ASP A 85 -25.32 10.34 4.84
N LYS A 86 -25.82 11.44 5.42
CA LYS A 86 -25.13 12.73 5.28
C LYS A 86 -23.77 12.53 5.96
N GLY A 87 -22.69 12.54 5.19
CA GLY A 87 -21.35 12.31 5.71
C GLY A 87 -21.04 13.23 6.90
N SER A 88 -20.03 12.88 7.69
CA SER A 88 -19.58 13.51 8.95
C SER A 88 -19.37 15.04 8.93
N HIS A 89 -19.51 15.69 7.77
CA HIS A 89 -19.36 17.13 7.55
C HIS A 89 -20.57 17.79 6.88
N GLY A 90 -21.75 17.17 6.89
CA GLY A 90 -22.98 17.75 6.34
C GLY A 90 -23.02 17.90 4.81
N LYS A 91 -22.02 17.38 4.09
CA LYS A 91 -21.95 17.35 2.63
C LYS A 91 -22.59 16.06 2.09
N ALA A 92 -23.15 16.14 0.88
CA ALA A 92 -23.68 14.97 0.19
C ALA A 92 -22.57 13.92 0.01
N GLU A 93 -22.85 12.69 0.44
CA GLU A 93 -21.91 11.59 0.28
C GLU A 93 -21.56 11.32 -1.18
N SER A 94 -20.30 10.93 -1.42
CA SER A 94 -19.84 10.59 -2.75
C SER A 94 -20.68 9.45 -3.34
N SER A 95 -20.86 9.42 -4.65
CA SER A 95 -21.56 8.32 -5.34
C SER A 95 -20.92 6.95 -5.08
N ARG A 96 -19.66 6.93 -4.66
CA ARG A 96 -18.91 5.73 -4.27
C ARG A 96 -19.32 5.19 -2.89
N ALA A 97 -19.70 6.06 -1.96
CA ALA A 97 -20.19 5.64 -0.63
C ALA A 97 -21.55 4.92 -0.72
N ARG A 98 -22.38 5.32 -1.68
CA ARG A 98 -23.76 4.81 -1.87
C ARG A 98 -23.88 3.51 -2.65
N LYS A 99 -22.78 3.00 -3.21
CA LYS A 99 -22.78 1.78 -4.01
C LYS A 99 -21.86 0.77 -3.37
N LEU A 100 -22.41 -0.39 -3.00
CA LEU A 100 -21.61 -1.58 -2.73
C LEU A 100 -20.97 -2.00 -4.06
N LEU A 101 -19.72 -1.63 -4.23
CA LEU A 101 -18.94 -1.96 -5.42
C LEU A 101 -18.26 -3.32 -5.20
N PRO A 102 -18.20 -4.20 -6.22
CA PRO A 102 -17.41 -5.44 -6.14
C PRO A 102 -15.94 -5.19 -5.79
N ALA A 103 -15.41 -4.05 -6.23
CA ALA A 103 -14.18 -3.45 -5.72
C ALA A 103 -14.57 -2.50 -4.58
N GLY A 104 -14.23 -2.84 -3.34
CA GLY A 104 -14.66 -2.11 -2.15
C GLY A 104 -14.20 -0.64 -2.16
N ALA A 105 -15.15 0.26 -1.95
CA ALA A 105 -14.85 1.68 -1.77
C ALA A 105 -14.55 1.95 -0.30
N VAL A 106 -13.49 2.70 -0.04
CA VAL A 106 -13.06 3.07 1.32
C VAL A 106 -12.81 4.57 1.39
N LEU A 107 -13.20 5.20 2.47
CA LEU A 107 -12.81 6.55 2.82
C LEU A 107 -11.50 6.46 3.58
N VAL A 108 -10.45 7.07 3.05
CA VAL A 108 -9.14 7.12 3.70
C VAL A 108 -8.80 8.54 4.11
N GLN A 109 -7.96 8.64 5.12
CA GLN A 109 -7.31 9.87 5.54
C GLN A 109 -5.80 9.71 5.36
N TRP A 110 -5.19 10.62 4.59
CA TRP A 110 -3.74 10.77 4.54
C TRP A 110 -3.27 11.73 5.62
N ASP A 111 -2.10 11.43 6.17
CA ASP A 111 -1.40 12.34 7.07
C ASP A 111 -0.98 13.60 6.28
N PRO A 112 -1.03 14.80 6.89
CA PRO A 112 -0.63 16.03 6.23
C PRO A 112 0.86 16.02 5.86
N ASP A 113 1.17 16.34 4.59
CA ASP A 113 2.54 16.55 4.10
C ASP A 113 3.03 17.96 4.49
N ARG A 114 3.56 18.08 5.71
CA ARG A 114 4.07 19.36 6.24
C ARG A 114 5.20 19.94 5.39
N ASP A 115 5.99 19.09 4.73
CA ASP A 115 7.09 19.53 3.86
C ASP A 115 6.57 20.24 2.60
N ARG A 116 5.28 20.04 2.27
CA ARG A 116 4.57 20.72 1.17
C ARG A 116 3.61 21.81 1.62
N GLY A 117 3.62 22.16 2.91
CA GLY A 117 2.69 23.13 3.48
C GLY A 117 1.25 22.63 3.54
N GLU A 118 1.04 21.31 3.50
CA GLU A 118 -0.27 20.72 3.81
C GLU A 118 -0.42 20.69 5.33
N GLU A 119 -1.29 21.55 5.86
CA GLU A 119 -1.55 21.63 7.30
C GLU A 119 -2.68 20.70 7.75
N GLU A 120 -3.59 20.37 6.83
CA GLU A 120 -4.79 19.57 7.10
C GLU A 120 -4.67 18.17 6.51
N ALA A 121 -5.26 17.20 7.22
CA ALA A 121 -5.36 15.84 6.71
C ALA A 121 -6.29 15.81 5.48
N THR A 122 -5.85 15.12 4.43
CA THR A 122 -6.67 14.94 3.23
C THR A 122 -7.53 13.70 3.37
N VAL A 123 -8.84 13.85 3.20
CA VAL A 123 -9.80 12.74 3.25
C VAL A 123 -10.37 12.48 1.85
N MET A 124 -10.32 11.22 1.38
CA MET A 124 -10.80 10.86 0.04
C MET A 124 -11.39 9.46 -0.03
N TRP A 125 -12.42 9.31 -0.86
CA TRP A 125 -12.93 7.99 -1.26
C TRP A 125 -12.06 7.36 -2.35
N LEU A 126 -11.53 6.18 -2.06
CA LEU A 126 -10.81 5.32 -2.98
C LEU A 126 -11.64 4.08 -3.33
N VAL A 127 -11.37 3.48 -4.47
CA VAL A 127 -11.90 2.17 -4.86
C VAL A 127 -10.75 1.19 -4.90
N LEU A 128 -10.71 0.28 -3.92
CA LEU A 128 -9.68 -0.74 -3.80
C LEU A 128 -10.17 -2.01 -4.50
N SER A 129 -9.30 -2.60 -5.32
CA SER A 129 -9.56 -3.90 -5.94
C SER A 129 -8.70 -4.96 -5.26
N PRO A 130 -9.24 -6.12 -4.86
CA PRO A 130 -8.42 -7.23 -4.38
C PRO A 130 -7.36 -7.67 -5.40
N SER A 131 -7.63 -7.47 -6.70
CA SER A 131 -6.67 -7.77 -7.77
C SER A 131 -5.45 -6.83 -7.80
N LYS A 132 -5.46 -5.75 -7.01
CA LYS A 132 -4.37 -4.78 -6.85
C LYS A 132 -3.70 -4.88 -5.49
N TRP A 133 -4.05 -5.91 -4.71
CA TRP A 133 -3.39 -6.26 -3.47
C TRP A 133 -2.00 -6.79 -3.77
N THR A 134 -0.98 -6.13 -3.20
CA THR A 134 0.42 -6.61 -3.19
C THR A 134 0.95 -7.03 -4.56
N THR A 135 0.36 -6.49 -5.63
CA THR A 135 0.76 -6.84 -6.98
C THR A 135 2.18 -6.33 -7.18
N LYS A 136 3.07 -7.20 -7.67
CA LYS A 136 4.37 -6.79 -8.25
C LYS A 136 4.23 -5.72 -9.34
N TRP A 137 3.00 -5.50 -9.82
CA TRP A 137 2.64 -4.40 -10.69
C TRP A 137 2.40 -3.13 -9.88
N GLU A 138 3.32 -2.19 -10.06
CA GLU A 138 3.35 -0.84 -9.52
C GLU A 138 2.28 0.06 -10.17
N GLY A 139 1.04 -0.42 -10.26
CA GLY A 139 -0.06 0.31 -10.88
C GLY A 139 -0.66 1.34 -9.93
N HIS A 140 -1.11 2.49 -10.45
CA HIS A 140 -1.85 3.48 -9.66
C HIS A 140 -3.01 2.82 -8.88
N LEU A 141 -3.07 3.10 -7.57
CA LEU A 141 -3.97 2.48 -6.59
C LEU A 141 -3.73 0.99 -6.31
N ALA A 142 -2.50 0.48 -6.54
CA ALA A 142 -2.03 -0.70 -5.82
C ALA A 142 -2.06 -0.42 -4.31
N TRP A 143 -2.31 -1.43 -3.50
CA TRP A 143 -2.48 -1.24 -2.06
C TRP A 143 -1.98 -2.45 -1.27
N ARG A 144 -1.59 -2.17 -0.03
CA ARG A 144 -1.01 -3.13 0.91
C ARG A 144 -1.20 -2.66 2.34
N TRP A 145 -0.90 -3.51 3.32
CA TRP A 145 -0.84 -3.08 4.71
C TRP A 145 0.30 -2.06 4.91
N HIS A 146 0.10 -1.11 5.81
CA HIS A 146 1.24 -0.33 6.31
C HIS A 146 2.16 -1.25 7.14
N PRO A 147 3.49 -1.03 7.17
CA PRO A 147 4.40 -1.84 7.99
C PRO A 147 3.99 -1.98 9.45
N ASP A 148 3.61 -0.87 10.11
CA ASP A 148 3.08 -0.91 11.49
C ASP A 148 1.83 -1.79 11.63
N GLU A 149 0.98 -1.84 10.60
CA GLU A 149 -0.23 -2.67 10.63
C GLU A 149 0.12 -4.15 10.50
N LEU A 150 1.16 -4.51 9.74
CA LEU A 150 1.66 -5.88 9.69
C LEU A 150 2.13 -6.37 11.07
N VAL A 151 2.83 -5.51 11.83
CA VAL A 151 3.21 -5.80 13.22
C VAL A 151 1.96 -6.03 14.08
N ASN A 152 0.97 -5.14 13.98
CA ASN A 152 -0.28 -5.24 14.75
C ASN A 152 -1.10 -6.51 14.42
N LEU A 153 -0.98 -7.01 13.18
CA LEU A 153 -1.63 -8.23 12.72
C LEU A 153 -0.81 -9.50 12.99
N GLY A 154 0.42 -9.37 13.53
CA GLY A 154 1.30 -10.50 13.85
C GLY A 154 2.01 -11.11 12.64
N HIS A 155 2.24 -10.32 11.59
CA HIS A 155 2.92 -10.75 10.36
C HIS A 155 4.40 -10.34 10.28
N ALA A 156 4.89 -9.58 11.25
CA ALA A 156 6.26 -9.04 11.32
C ALA A 156 6.96 -9.42 12.63
#